data_AF-A0A949WRN3-F1
#
_entry.id   AF-A0A949WRN3-F1
#
_cell.length_a   1.000
_cell.length_b   1.000
_cell.length_c   1.000
_cell.angle_alpha   90.00
_cell.angle_beta   90.00
_cell.angle_gamma   90.00
#
_symmetry.space_group_name_H-M   'P 1'
#
loop_
_entity.id
_entity.type
_entity.pdbx_description
1 polymer ?
#
loop_
_entity_poly.entity_id
_entity_poly.type
_entity_poly.pdbx_seq_one_letter_code
_entity_poly.pdbx_strand_id
1 'polypeptide(L)'
;MIRPWQITSFSLLMLITPLFGVSISESFNLVIPIHRNNEINNLFSSINSPGNIAICHAEGNCAKNGEFTSLYCGHIDPSKLGGKRVLNQGFCSDYGKSKAGDINAANRGCLLRIKSRLPRLTNLFQRQNIDIKQHKTAFVNSVDLWNQAAPRVSDSFPKFYAANVREGLSADNAIRKARVDSFNLKARGLFNICIREKYYINRLLNYPKHSRQWKRKCIDIDQNRRRLAINRVLLKREVIN
;
A
#
# COMPACT_ATOMS: atom_id res chain seq x y z
N MET A 1 -0.01 46.23 -20.61
CA MET A 1 -1.04 45.28 -20.13
C MET A 1 -0.49 44.53 -18.94
N ILE A 2 -1.02 44.85 -17.75
CA ILE A 2 -0.51 44.50 -16.42
C ILE A 2 -1.45 43.46 -15.81
N ARG A 3 -0.91 42.43 -15.12
CA ARG A 3 -1.68 41.45 -14.33
C ARG A 3 -2.36 42.12 -13.14
N PRO A 4 -3.46 41.55 -12.61
CA PRO A 4 -3.37 41.19 -11.19
C PRO A 4 -4.10 39.90 -10.81
N TRP A 5 -3.47 39.22 -9.85
CA TRP A 5 -4.10 38.39 -8.83
C TRP A 5 -4.99 39.26 -7.94
N GLN A 6 -6.22 38.85 -7.59
CA GLN A 6 -6.87 39.16 -6.31
C GLN A 6 -7.88 38.08 -5.91
N ILE A 7 -7.54 37.36 -4.84
CA ILE A 7 -8.46 36.56 -4.02
C ILE A 7 -9.03 37.54 -3.00
N THR A 8 -10.36 37.69 -2.95
CA THR A 8 -11.03 38.48 -1.92
C THR A 8 -11.26 37.65 -0.66
N SER A 9 -10.78 38.20 0.44
CA SER A 9 -10.95 37.74 1.80
C SER A 9 -12.42 37.80 2.23
N PHE A 10 -12.93 36.72 2.84
CA PHE A 10 -14.06 36.79 3.77
C PHE A 10 -13.59 36.22 5.10
N SER A 11 -13.35 37.11 6.06
CA SER A 11 -13.15 36.80 7.46
C SER A 11 -14.51 36.52 8.09
N LEU A 12 -14.73 35.28 8.55
CA LEU A 12 -15.72 35.01 9.59
C LEU A 12 -14.96 34.55 10.84
N LEU A 13 -14.83 35.48 11.77
CA LEU A 13 -14.26 35.26 13.10
C LEU A 13 -15.29 34.47 13.92
N MET A 14 -15.03 33.19 14.19
CA MET A 14 -15.70 32.45 15.25
C MET A 14 -14.66 32.09 16.31
N LEU A 15 -14.68 32.88 17.39
CA LEU A 15 -14.07 32.58 18.67
C LEU A 15 -14.67 31.27 19.20
N ILE A 16 -13.88 30.20 19.22
CA ILE A 16 -14.13 29.05 20.10
C ILE A 16 -12.81 28.71 20.79
N THR A 17 -12.87 28.76 22.10
CA THR A 17 -11.82 28.53 23.11
C THR A 17 -11.00 27.25 22.91
N PRO A 18 -9.71 27.21 23.29
CA PRO A 18 -8.93 25.99 23.31
C PRO A 18 -9.32 25.19 24.56
N LEU A 19 -10.13 24.15 24.39
CA LEU A 19 -10.23 23.09 25.39
C LEU A 19 -9.06 22.13 25.20
N PHE A 20 -8.32 21.98 26.29
CA PHE A 20 -7.17 21.13 26.49
C PHE A 20 -7.35 19.70 25.97
N GLY A 21 -6.21 19.08 25.67
CA GLY A 21 -6.13 17.88 24.86
C GLY A 21 -6.83 16.65 25.45
N VAL A 22 -7.23 15.78 24.52
CA VAL A 22 -7.17 14.35 24.73
C VAL A 22 -6.58 13.76 23.45
N SER A 23 -5.31 13.36 23.53
CA SER A 23 -4.78 12.38 22.59
C SER A 23 -5.56 11.09 22.83
N ILE A 24 -6.57 10.82 22.00
CA ILE A 24 -7.29 9.56 22.06
C ILE A 24 -6.38 8.50 21.46
N SER A 25 -5.44 8.00 22.28
CA SER A 25 -4.77 6.73 22.03
C SER A 25 -5.76 5.62 22.36
N GLU A 26 -6.75 5.40 21.51
CA GLU A 26 -7.56 4.19 21.60
C GLU A 26 -6.71 3.01 21.13
N SER A 27 -6.07 2.37 22.10
CA SER A 27 -5.50 1.04 21.98
C SER A 27 -6.63 0.03 21.77
N PHE A 28 -7.03 -0.17 20.52
CA PHE A 28 -8.02 -1.18 20.16
C PHE A 28 -7.39 -2.59 20.21
N ASN A 29 -7.75 -3.36 21.24
CA ASN A 29 -7.51 -4.79 21.32
C ASN A 29 -8.50 -5.55 20.43
N LEU A 30 -8.28 -5.49 19.12
CA LEU A 30 -8.86 -6.51 18.23
C LEU A 30 -8.09 -7.81 18.46
N VAL A 31 -8.69 -8.75 19.20
CA VAL A 31 -8.18 -10.13 19.35
C VAL A 31 -8.39 -10.87 18.03
N ILE A 32 -7.53 -10.55 17.07
CA ILE A 32 -7.30 -11.35 15.86
C ILE A 32 -6.23 -12.36 16.26
N PRO A 33 -6.38 -13.67 15.93
CA PRO A 33 -5.47 -14.72 16.38
C PRO A 33 -4.01 -14.25 16.28
N ILE A 34 -3.38 -14.15 17.45
CA ILE A 34 -1.99 -13.75 17.61
C ILE A 34 -1.20 -14.66 16.68
N HIS A 35 -0.56 -14.08 15.67
CA HIS A 35 0.37 -14.85 14.87
C HIS A 35 1.43 -15.36 15.85
N ARG A 36 1.75 -16.65 15.90
CA ARG A 36 2.77 -17.20 16.83
C ARG A 36 4.18 -16.62 16.63
N ASN A 37 4.34 -15.68 15.69
CA ASN A 37 5.59 -15.01 15.38
C ASN A 37 5.50 -13.56 15.87
N ASN A 38 6.22 -13.26 16.95
CA ASN A 38 6.23 -11.93 17.59
C ASN A 38 6.69 -10.82 16.64
N GLU A 39 7.58 -11.12 15.70
CA GLU A 39 8.06 -10.15 14.72
C GLU A 39 6.99 -9.75 13.72
N ILE A 40 6.18 -10.71 13.26
CA ILE A 40 5.04 -10.44 12.38
C ILE A 40 3.99 -9.61 13.11
N ASN A 41 3.74 -9.91 14.39
CA ASN A 41 2.85 -9.08 15.20
C ASN A 41 3.39 -7.66 15.31
N ASN A 42 4.69 -7.46 15.55
CA ASN A 42 5.29 -6.13 15.63
C ASN A 42 5.16 -5.33 14.33
N LEU A 43 5.27 -5.99 13.17
CA LEU A 43 5.11 -5.34 11.87
C LEU A 43 3.67 -4.88 11.59
N PHE A 44 2.66 -5.57 12.14
CA PHE A 44 1.25 -5.38 11.73
C PHE A 44 0.25 -5.25 12.89
N SER A 45 0.69 -5.01 14.12
CA SER A 45 -0.17 -4.98 15.33
C SER A 45 -1.21 -3.86 15.30
N SER A 46 -0.85 -2.70 14.78
CA SER A 46 -1.68 -1.49 14.72
C SER A 46 -1.46 -0.74 13.40
N ILE A 47 -2.28 0.27 13.11
CA ILE A 47 -2.13 1.12 11.92
C ILE A 47 -0.75 1.82 11.92
N ASN A 48 -0.21 2.12 13.09
CA ASN A 48 1.06 2.80 13.29
C ASN A 48 2.27 1.85 13.31
N SER A 49 2.06 0.55 13.14
CA SER A 49 3.14 -0.43 13.09
C SER A 49 3.96 -0.26 11.80
N PRO A 50 5.27 -0.57 11.80
CA PRO A 50 6.15 -0.28 10.67
C PRO A 50 5.68 -0.87 9.33
N GLY A 51 5.14 -2.10 9.33
CA GLY A 51 4.60 -2.73 8.13
C GLY A 51 3.34 -2.05 7.59
N ASN A 52 2.44 -1.61 8.47
CA ASN A 52 1.22 -0.89 8.07
C ASN A 52 1.52 0.54 7.60
N ILE A 53 2.48 1.24 8.21
CA ILE A 53 2.97 2.54 7.70
C ILE A 53 3.62 2.37 6.33
N ALA A 54 4.40 1.31 6.12
CA ALA A 54 5.01 1.02 4.82
C ALA A 54 3.96 0.80 3.72
N ILE A 55 2.91 0.03 4.02
CA ILE A 55 1.76 -0.17 3.11
C ILE A 55 1.04 1.16 2.86
N CYS A 56 0.74 1.93 3.91
CA CYS A 56 0.06 3.21 3.79
C CYS A 56 0.85 4.21 2.92
N HIS A 57 2.18 4.25 3.08
CA HIS A 57 3.05 5.07 2.25
C HIS A 57 3.09 4.59 0.80
N ALA A 58 3.05 3.28 0.57
CA ALA A 58 2.99 2.70 -0.78
C ALA A 58 1.68 3.01 -1.52
N GLU A 59 0.55 3.02 -0.79
CA GLU A 59 -0.75 3.48 -1.29
C GLU A 59 -0.73 5.00 -1.61
N GLY A 60 0.06 5.78 -0.88
CA GLY A 60 0.09 7.24 -0.95
C GLY A 60 -0.77 7.92 0.11
N ASN A 61 -1.41 7.14 1.00
CA ASN A 61 -2.26 7.63 2.08
C ASN A 61 -1.45 8.13 3.28
N CYS A 62 -0.16 7.79 3.36
CA CYS A 62 0.74 8.31 4.39
C CYS A 62 2.04 8.87 3.78
N ALA A 63 2.64 9.84 4.47
CA ALA A 63 4.06 10.15 4.34
C ALA A 63 4.91 9.04 4.96
N LYS A 64 6.22 9.05 4.70
CA LYS A 64 7.15 7.99 5.14
C LYS A 64 7.27 7.84 6.67
N ASN A 65 6.90 8.88 7.43
CA ASN A 65 6.88 8.90 8.89
C ASN A 65 5.57 8.32 9.47
N GLY A 66 4.53 8.15 8.66
CA GLY A 66 3.20 7.71 9.10
C GLY A 66 2.16 8.82 9.19
N GLU A 67 2.51 10.08 8.92
CA GLU A 67 1.52 11.16 8.84
C GLU A 67 0.58 10.95 7.67
N PHE A 68 -0.72 11.10 7.90
CA PHE A 68 -1.73 10.91 6.86
C PHE A 68 -1.70 12.03 5.82
N THR A 69 -1.86 11.68 4.55
CA THR A 69 -2.05 12.63 3.45
C THR A 69 -3.54 12.90 3.24
N SER A 70 -3.87 13.85 2.36
CA SER A 70 -5.28 14.09 1.99
C SER A 70 -5.99 12.86 1.39
N LEU A 71 -5.25 11.93 0.78
CA LEU A 71 -5.81 10.70 0.20
C LEU A 71 -6.38 9.74 1.24
N TYR A 72 -5.87 9.78 2.47
CA TYR A 72 -6.34 8.98 3.59
C TYR A 72 -7.82 9.26 3.92
N CYS A 73 -8.22 10.53 3.85
CA CYS A 73 -9.57 10.96 4.19
C CYS A 73 -10.61 10.56 3.13
N GLY A 74 -10.18 10.12 1.94
CA GLY A 74 -11.09 9.78 0.88
C GLY A 74 -10.60 10.23 -0.48
N HIS A 75 -10.61 9.34 -1.46
CA HIS A 75 -10.60 9.70 -2.87
C HIS A 75 -11.55 8.78 -3.64
N ILE A 76 -12.10 9.30 -4.74
CA ILE A 76 -13.04 8.54 -5.55
C ILE A 76 -12.29 7.84 -6.67
N ASP A 77 -12.31 6.52 -6.65
CA ASP A 77 -11.81 5.70 -7.72
C ASP A 77 -12.92 5.31 -8.71
N PRO A 78 -12.62 5.29 -10.02
CA PRO A 78 -13.51 4.67 -10.99
C PRO A 78 -13.50 3.15 -10.75
N SER A 79 -14.64 2.58 -10.33
CA SER A 79 -14.70 1.13 -10.06
C SER A 79 -14.60 0.28 -11.31
N LYS A 80 -14.12 -0.95 -11.12
CA LYS A 80 -14.19 -2.02 -12.13
C LYS A 80 -15.62 -2.58 -12.10
N LEU A 81 -16.34 -2.43 -13.22
CA LEU A 81 -17.67 -2.98 -13.54
C LEU A 81 -18.84 -2.14 -13.01
N GLY A 82 -19.51 -1.43 -13.94
CA GLY A 82 -20.82 -0.81 -13.69
C GLY A 82 -20.83 0.69 -13.43
N GLY A 83 -19.70 1.40 -13.54
CA GLY A 83 -19.66 2.87 -13.49
C GLY A 83 -19.89 3.50 -12.11
N LYS A 84 -20.09 2.70 -11.05
CA LYS A 84 -20.25 3.24 -9.69
C LYS A 84 -18.90 3.75 -9.17
N ARG A 85 -18.89 5.00 -8.73
CA ARG A 85 -17.78 5.66 -8.04
C ARG A 85 -17.60 5.02 -6.66
N VAL A 86 -16.38 4.61 -6.33
CA VAL A 86 -16.06 4.00 -5.03
C VAL A 86 -15.23 4.99 -4.23
N LEU A 87 -15.65 5.27 -3.00
CA LEU A 87 -14.86 6.04 -2.05
C LEU A 87 -13.82 5.11 -1.43
N ASN A 88 -12.54 5.34 -1.74
CA ASN A 88 -11.43 4.72 -1.06
C ASN A 88 -10.98 5.60 0.09
N GLN A 89 -10.90 5.05 1.29
CA GLN A 89 -10.45 5.76 2.47
C GLN A 89 -9.67 4.84 3.43
N GLY A 90 -9.01 5.45 4.41
CA GLY A 90 -8.19 4.76 5.41
C GLY A 90 -6.80 4.37 4.89
N PHE A 91 -5.97 3.81 5.79
CA PHE A 91 -4.54 3.65 5.50
C PHE A 91 -4.22 2.72 4.31
N CYS A 92 -5.02 1.68 4.09
CA CYS A 92 -4.79 0.69 3.03
C CYS A 92 -5.69 0.87 1.79
N SER A 93 -6.48 1.95 1.70
CA SER A 93 -7.54 2.13 0.70
C SER A 93 -8.56 0.99 0.75
N ASP A 94 -9.58 1.11 1.60
CA ASP A 94 -10.51 0.02 1.90
C ASP A 94 -11.34 -0.51 0.71
N TYR A 95 -11.38 0.25 -0.38
CA TYR A 95 -12.18 0.05 -1.60
C TYR A 95 -13.69 0.16 -1.38
N GLY A 96 -14.13 1.12 -0.55
CA GLY A 96 -15.54 1.40 -0.26
C GLY A 96 -16.28 0.21 0.35
N LYS A 97 -15.54 -0.65 1.06
CA LYS A 97 -16.11 -1.79 1.78
C LYS A 97 -16.63 -1.38 3.15
N SER A 98 -16.08 -0.31 3.71
CA SER A 98 -16.68 0.38 4.85
C SER A 98 -17.81 1.30 4.39
N LYS A 99 -18.69 1.67 5.33
CA LYS A 99 -19.69 2.72 5.10
C LYS A 99 -18.96 3.99 4.65
N ALA A 100 -19.39 4.57 3.54
CA ALA A 100 -18.77 5.77 2.98
C ALA A 100 -18.68 6.87 4.06
N GLY A 101 -17.51 7.48 4.20
CA GLY A 101 -17.23 8.53 5.19
C GLY A 101 -16.82 8.03 6.58
N ASP A 102 -16.95 6.74 6.88
CA ASP A 102 -16.47 6.17 8.14
C ASP A 102 -15.01 5.71 8.05
N ILE A 103 -14.07 6.64 8.25
CA ILE A 103 -12.62 6.39 8.24
C ILE A 103 -12.23 5.34 9.30
N ASN A 104 -12.88 5.33 10.46
CA ASN A 104 -12.56 4.38 11.52
C ASN A 104 -12.96 2.95 11.12
N ALA A 105 -14.12 2.77 10.49
CA ALA A 105 -14.50 1.49 9.91
C ALA A 105 -13.55 1.08 8.77
N ALA A 106 -13.13 2.00 7.91
CA ALA A 106 -12.15 1.72 6.86
C ALA A 106 -10.83 1.19 7.42
N ASN A 107 -10.30 1.86 8.44
CA ASN A 107 -9.09 1.45 9.15
C ASN A 107 -9.21 0.09 9.81
N ARG A 108 -10.31 -0.17 10.55
CA ARG A 108 -10.57 -1.47 11.16
C ARG A 108 -10.64 -2.56 10.10
N GLY A 109 -11.35 -2.32 9.00
CA GLY A 109 -11.47 -3.26 7.87
C GLY A 109 -10.13 -3.55 7.21
N CYS A 110 -9.28 -2.54 7.03
CA CYS A 110 -7.91 -2.69 6.53
C CYS A 110 -7.05 -3.54 7.46
N LEU A 111 -7.04 -3.24 8.76
CA LEU A 111 -6.23 -3.96 9.74
C LEU A 111 -6.67 -5.43 9.88
N LEU A 112 -7.98 -5.68 9.94
CA LEU A 112 -8.58 -7.02 9.91
C LEU A 112 -8.14 -7.80 8.67
N ARG A 113 -8.24 -7.18 7.49
CA ARG A 113 -7.87 -7.81 6.23
C ARG A 113 -6.41 -8.19 6.22
N ILE A 114 -5.50 -7.28 6.58
CA ILE A 114 -4.07 -7.57 6.63
C ILE A 114 -3.78 -8.72 7.59
N LYS A 115 -4.24 -8.62 8.84
CA LYS A 115 -3.97 -9.63 9.87
C LYS A 115 -4.53 -11.00 9.51
N SER A 116 -5.73 -11.07 8.92
CA SER A 116 -6.32 -12.36 8.48
C SER A 116 -5.50 -13.12 7.44
N ARG A 117 -4.52 -12.47 6.79
CA ARG A 117 -3.67 -13.06 5.74
C ARG A 117 -2.28 -13.44 6.20
N LEU A 118 -1.82 -12.88 7.33
CA LEU A 118 -0.49 -13.14 7.86
C LEU A 118 -0.21 -14.64 8.03
N PRO A 119 -1.10 -15.46 8.63
CA PRO A 119 -0.81 -16.89 8.79
C PRO A 119 -0.53 -17.63 7.47
N ARG A 120 -1.31 -17.32 6.43
CA ARG A 120 -1.14 -17.94 5.10
C ARG A 120 0.18 -17.51 4.46
N LEU A 121 0.46 -16.21 4.44
CA LEU A 121 1.70 -15.69 3.85
C LEU A 121 2.92 -16.23 4.60
N THR A 122 2.87 -16.30 5.92
CA THR A 122 3.97 -16.90 6.71
C THR A 122 4.21 -18.34 6.32
N ASN A 123 3.15 -19.14 6.22
CA ASN A 123 3.28 -20.53 5.82
C ASN A 123 3.87 -20.67 4.39
N LEU A 124 3.50 -19.77 3.47
CA LEU A 124 4.05 -19.77 2.12
C LEU A 124 5.54 -19.40 2.09
N PHE A 125 5.99 -18.44 2.91
CA PHE A 125 7.42 -18.14 3.05
C PHE A 125 8.19 -19.31 3.68
N GLN A 126 7.65 -19.93 4.73
CA GLN A 126 8.22 -21.12 5.38
C GLN A 126 8.39 -22.28 4.39
N ARG A 127 7.38 -22.56 3.56
CA ARG A 127 7.46 -23.60 2.51
C ARG A 127 8.54 -23.33 1.46
N GLN A 128 9.02 -22.09 1.33
CA GLN A 128 10.11 -21.74 0.44
C GLN A 128 11.47 -21.66 1.16
N ASN A 129 11.54 -22.06 2.44
CA ASN A 129 12.72 -21.94 3.29
C ASN A 129 13.24 -20.50 3.39
N ILE A 130 12.35 -19.51 3.38
CA ILE A 130 12.70 -18.09 3.57
C ILE A 130 12.41 -17.67 5.01
N ASP A 131 13.45 -17.26 5.73
CA ASP A 131 13.31 -16.67 7.06
C ASP A 131 12.77 -15.23 6.96
N ILE A 132 11.56 -15.01 7.49
CA ILE A 132 10.91 -13.70 7.48
C ILE A 132 11.73 -12.67 8.27
N LYS A 133 12.48 -13.09 9.30
CA LYS A 133 13.33 -12.20 10.09
C LYS A 133 14.45 -11.58 9.26
N GLN A 134 15.04 -12.38 8.37
CA GLN A 134 16.09 -11.91 7.45
C GLN A 134 15.51 -11.21 6.23
N HIS A 135 14.24 -11.48 5.90
CA HIS A 135 13.58 -11.02 4.68
C HIS A 135 12.31 -10.18 4.96
N LYS A 136 12.31 -9.37 6.03
CA LYS A 136 11.13 -8.59 6.48
C LYS A 136 10.56 -7.71 5.39
N THR A 137 11.43 -7.03 4.64
CA THR A 137 11.03 -6.16 3.52
C THR A 137 10.32 -6.94 2.42
N ALA A 138 10.75 -8.17 2.12
CA ALA A 138 10.07 -9.03 1.17
C ALA A 138 8.70 -9.47 1.70
N PHE A 139 8.60 -9.78 3.00
CA PHE A 139 7.33 -10.14 3.63
C PHE A 139 6.32 -8.99 3.59
N VAL A 140 6.72 -7.75 3.94
CA VAL A 140 5.86 -6.56 3.84
C VAL A 140 5.42 -6.31 2.40
N ASN A 141 6.31 -6.48 1.41
CA ASN A 141 5.95 -6.40 -0.01
C ASN A 141 4.92 -7.46 -0.42
N SER A 142 4.99 -8.68 0.13
CA SER A 142 4.01 -9.73 -0.11
C SER A 142 2.63 -9.36 0.45
N VAL A 143 2.58 -8.75 1.63
CA VAL A 143 1.33 -8.26 2.26
C VAL A 143 0.74 -7.09 1.46
N ASP A 144 1.54 -6.11 1.05
CA ASP A 144 1.09 -5.00 0.20
C ASP A 144 0.55 -5.50 -1.16
N LEU A 145 1.24 -6.46 -1.78
CA LEU A 145 0.79 -7.05 -3.03
C LEU A 145 -0.57 -7.76 -2.88
N TRP A 146 -0.80 -8.40 -1.73
CA TRP A 146 -2.11 -8.96 -1.39
C TRP A 146 -3.18 -7.88 -1.33
N ASN A 147 -2.87 -6.72 -0.74
CA ASN A 147 -3.79 -5.61 -0.64
C ASN A 147 -4.28 -5.12 -2.01
N GLN A 148 -3.38 -5.13 -3.02
CA GLN A 148 -3.66 -4.65 -4.36
C GLN A 148 -4.43 -5.63 -5.25
N ALA A 149 -4.13 -6.93 -5.17
CA ALA A 149 -4.63 -7.93 -6.11
C ALA A 149 -4.85 -9.30 -5.45
N ALA A 150 -5.93 -9.46 -4.70
CA ALA A 150 -6.25 -10.72 -4.03
C ALA A 150 -6.64 -11.87 -4.99
N PRO A 151 -6.54 -13.15 -4.56
CA PRO A 151 -5.50 -13.76 -3.73
C PRO A 151 -4.39 -14.45 -4.56
N ARG A 152 -4.67 -14.81 -5.83
CA ARG A 152 -3.77 -15.61 -6.67
C ARG A 152 -2.40 -14.94 -6.92
N VAL A 153 -2.38 -13.62 -7.00
CA VAL A 153 -1.17 -12.84 -7.27
C VAL A 153 -0.22 -12.93 -6.07
N SER A 154 -0.71 -12.64 -4.87
CA SER A 154 0.08 -12.65 -3.64
C SER A 154 0.52 -14.04 -3.16
N ASP A 155 -0.25 -15.10 -3.45
CA ASP A 155 0.15 -16.48 -3.14
C ASP A 155 1.43 -16.92 -3.87
N SER A 156 1.65 -16.39 -5.08
CA SER A 156 2.80 -16.75 -5.91
C SER A 156 4.09 -16.01 -5.53
N PHE A 157 3.97 -14.89 -4.82
CA PHE A 157 5.10 -14.02 -4.49
C PHE A 157 6.23 -14.74 -3.76
N PRO A 158 5.97 -15.52 -2.68
CA PRO A 158 7.05 -16.17 -1.94
C PRO A 158 7.86 -17.14 -2.80
N LYS A 159 7.18 -17.86 -3.72
CA LYS A 159 7.81 -18.77 -4.67
C LYS A 159 8.75 -18.03 -5.64
N PHE A 160 8.27 -16.96 -6.25
CA PHE A 160 9.10 -16.16 -7.17
C PHE A 160 10.25 -15.47 -6.44
N TYR A 161 10.00 -14.95 -5.24
CA TYR A 161 11.03 -14.34 -4.42
C TYR A 161 12.16 -15.33 -4.11
N ALA A 162 11.82 -16.52 -3.62
CA ALA A 162 12.81 -17.56 -3.32
C ALA A 162 13.57 -18.03 -4.56
N ALA A 163 12.91 -18.15 -5.72
CA ALA A 163 13.57 -18.46 -6.98
C ALA A 163 14.60 -17.39 -7.36
N ASN A 164 14.23 -16.12 -7.32
CA ASN A 164 15.13 -15.01 -7.63
C ASN A 164 16.34 -14.94 -6.67
N VAL A 165 16.12 -15.20 -5.37
CA VAL A 165 17.22 -15.26 -4.39
C VAL A 165 18.19 -16.40 -4.71
N ARG A 166 17.68 -17.59 -5.06
CA ARG A 166 18.51 -18.74 -5.47
C ARG A 166 19.28 -18.48 -6.76
N GLU A 167 18.75 -17.66 -7.66
CA GLU A 167 19.42 -17.19 -8.88
C GLU A 167 20.47 -16.11 -8.61
N GLY A 168 20.72 -15.74 -7.34
CA GLY A 168 21.75 -14.76 -6.98
C GLY A 168 21.33 -13.30 -7.14
N LEU A 169 20.03 -13.02 -7.36
CA LEU A 169 19.56 -11.64 -7.38
C LEU A 169 19.67 -11.05 -5.98
N SER A 170 20.11 -9.78 -5.90
CA SER A 170 20.04 -9.02 -4.65
C SER A 170 18.61 -9.02 -4.11
N ALA A 171 18.46 -8.98 -2.78
CA ALA A 171 17.15 -9.02 -2.13
C ALA A 171 16.17 -7.99 -2.71
N ASP A 172 16.67 -6.80 -3.04
CA ASP A 172 15.88 -5.71 -3.61
C ASP A 172 15.36 -6.01 -5.03
N ASN A 173 16.23 -6.53 -5.90
CA ASN A 173 15.87 -6.93 -7.25
C ASN A 173 14.96 -8.18 -7.24
N ALA A 174 15.21 -9.11 -6.33
CA ALA A 174 14.38 -10.29 -6.12
C ALA A 174 12.94 -9.90 -5.72
N ILE A 175 12.77 -8.89 -4.85
CA ILE A 175 11.44 -8.34 -4.51
C ILE A 175 10.79 -7.75 -5.76
N ARG A 176 11.46 -6.84 -6.48
CA ARG A 176 10.90 -6.20 -7.68
C ARG A 176 10.40 -7.25 -8.68
N LYS A 177 11.27 -8.20 -9.02
CA LYS A 177 10.95 -9.25 -10.00
C LYS A 177 9.81 -10.14 -9.50
N ALA A 178 9.82 -10.55 -8.23
CA ALA A 178 8.72 -11.32 -7.65
C ALA A 178 7.38 -10.58 -7.70
N ARG A 179 7.35 -9.28 -7.40
CA ARG A 179 6.12 -8.47 -7.50
C ARG A 179 5.57 -8.46 -8.93
N VAL A 180 6.44 -8.28 -9.93
CA VAL A 180 6.06 -8.21 -11.33
C VAL A 180 5.57 -9.57 -11.84
N ASP A 181 6.30 -10.63 -11.55
CA ASP A 181 5.99 -11.99 -12.03
C ASP A 181 4.72 -12.55 -11.36
N SER A 182 4.45 -12.14 -10.13
CA SER A 182 3.18 -12.43 -9.46
C SER A 182 1.99 -11.70 -10.06
N PHE A 183 2.18 -10.50 -10.62
CA PHE A 183 1.07 -9.60 -10.96
C PHE A 183 0.27 -10.04 -12.20
N ASN A 184 -1.03 -9.76 -12.19
CA ASN A 184 -1.95 -10.17 -13.24
C ASN A 184 -1.91 -9.22 -14.46
N LEU A 185 -1.63 -9.76 -15.65
CA LEU A 185 -1.69 -9.04 -16.94
C LEU A 185 -3.10 -8.59 -17.35
N LYS A 186 -4.15 -8.94 -16.59
CA LYS A 186 -5.54 -8.49 -16.78
C LYS A 186 -5.93 -7.33 -15.83
N ALA A 187 -4.98 -6.67 -15.19
CA ALA A 187 -5.20 -5.59 -14.23
C ALA A 187 -5.71 -4.27 -14.88
N ARG A 188 -6.94 -4.27 -15.40
CA ARG A 188 -7.56 -3.11 -16.09
C ARG A 188 -7.50 -1.80 -15.31
N GLY A 189 -7.67 -1.86 -13.98
CA GLY A 189 -7.62 -0.66 -13.11
C GLY A 189 -6.25 0.00 -13.13
N LEU A 190 -5.18 -0.79 -13.00
CA LEU A 190 -3.81 -0.29 -13.12
C LEU A 190 -3.56 0.26 -14.52
N PHE A 191 -4.03 -0.42 -15.58
CA PHE A 191 -3.83 0.07 -16.94
C PHE A 191 -4.54 1.41 -17.19
N ASN A 192 -5.71 1.63 -16.60
CA ASN A 192 -6.40 2.93 -16.65
C ASN A 192 -5.62 4.04 -15.96
N ILE A 193 -4.94 3.73 -14.85
CA ILE A 193 -4.02 4.68 -14.18
C ILE A 193 -2.82 4.96 -15.10
N CYS A 194 -2.21 3.92 -15.67
CA CYS A 194 -1.02 4.05 -16.53
C CYS A 194 -1.24 4.90 -17.79
N ILE A 195 -2.47 4.99 -18.31
CA ILE A 195 -2.78 5.82 -19.48
C ILE A 195 -3.17 7.26 -19.11
N ARG A 196 -3.48 7.54 -17.84
CA ARG A 196 -4.00 8.84 -17.38
C ARG A 196 -2.97 9.67 -16.63
N GLU A 197 -2.15 9.04 -15.79
CA GLU A 197 -1.21 9.79 -14.96
C GLU A 197 0.11 10.02 -15.70
N LYS A 198 0.57 11.28 -15.72
CA LYS A 198 1.82 11.71 -16.38
C LYS A 198 3.04 10.88 -15.96
N TYR A 199 3.07 10.45 -14.69
CA TYR A 199 4.14 9.61 -14.17
C TYR A 199 4.36 8.33 -14.99
N TYR A 200 3.28 7.66 -15.39
CA TYR A 200 3.35 6.42 -16.18
C TYR A 200 3.45 6.71 -17.68
N ILE A 201 2.69 7.68 -18.19
CA ILE A 201 2.66 8.03 -19.63
C ILE A 201 4.08 8.25 -20.15
N ASN A 202 4.86 9.11 -19.48
CA ASN A 202 6.22 9.45 -19.91
C ASN A 202 7.17 8.25 -19.92
N ARG A 203 6.91 7.25 -19.06
CA ARG A 203 7.73 6.03 -18.94
C ARG A 203 7.29 4.91 -19.88
N LEU A 204 6.16 5.10 -20.56
CA LEU A 204 5.55 4.12 -21.45
C LEU A 204 5.52 4.57 -22.91
N LEU A 205 6.05 5.76 -23.23
CA LEU A 205 6.03 6.37 -24.57
C LEU A 205 6.57 5.45 -25.66
N ASN A 206 7.61 4.68 -25.35
CA ASN A 206 8.29 3.81 -26.33
C ASN A 206 7.63 2.42 -26.47
N TYR A 207 6.47 2.18 -25.86
CA TYR A 207 5.79 0.90 -25.91
C TYR A 207 4.41 1.05 -26.57
N PRO A 208 4.05 0.21 -27.57
CA PRO A 208 2.73 0.27 -28.18
C PRO A 208 1.63 0.10 -27.14
N LYS A 209 0.70 1.06 -27.05
CA LYS A 209 -0.33 1.12 -26.02
C LYS A 209 -1.10 -0.21 -25.92
N HIS A 210 -1.27 -0.71 -24.70
CA HIS A 210 -1.94 -1.98 -24.37
C HIS A 210 -1.32 -3.27 -24.94
N SER A 211 -0.20 -3.20 -25.65
CA SER A 211 0.59 -4.39 -26.02
C SER A 211 1.02 -5.18 -24.79
N ARG A 212 1.41 -6.46 -24.98
CA ARG A 212 1.93 -7.29 -23.89
C ARG A 212 3.14 -6.65 -23.21
N GLN A 213 4.03 -6.04 -24.00
CA GLN A 213 5.21 -5.33 -23.50
C GLN A 213 4.81 -4.09 -22.70
N TRP A 214 3.88 -3.27 -23.21
CA TRP A 214 3.35 -2.11 -22.49
C TRP A 214 2.71 -2.50 -21.16
N LYS A 215 1.89 -3.57 -21.13
CA LYS A 215 1.23 -4.05 -19.91
C LYS A 215 2.25 -4.52 -18.87
N ARG A 216 3.24 -5.31 -19.30
CA ARG A 216 4.35 -5.73 -18.44
C ARG A 216 5.13 -4.53 -17.90
N LYS A 217 5.41 -3.54 -18.75
CA LYS A 217 6.15 -2.35 -18.33
C LYS A 217 5.36 -1.48 -17.36
N CYS A 218 4.05 -1.31 -17.57
CA CYS A 218 3.17 -0.59 -16.64
C CYS A 218 3.14 -1.28 -15.27
N ILE A 219 3.04 -2.61 -15.22
CA ILE A 219 3.16 -3.39 -13.98
C ILE A 219 4.52 -3.17 -13.32
N ASP A 220 5.62 -3.30 -14.07
CA ASP A 220 6.97 -3.08 -13.56
C ASP A 220 7.14 -1.70 -12.94
N ILE A 221 6.69 -0.64 -13.62
CA ILE A 221 6.77 0.73 -13.10
C ILE A 221 6.01 0.87 -11.79
N ASP A 222 4.75 0.40 -11.73
CA ASP A 222 3.92 0.53 -10.53
C ASP A 222 4.43 -0.32 -9.36
N GLN A 223 4.78 -1.57 -9.62
CA GLN A 223 5.28 -2.48 -8.59
C GLN A 223 6.65 -2.04 -8.06
N ASN A 224 7.50 -1.46 -8.91
CA ASN A 224 8.76 -0.85 -8.47
C ASN A 224 8.52 0.42 -7.63
N ARG A 225 7.55 1.27 -7.99
CA ARG A 225 7.14 2.43 -7.17
C ARG A 225 6.70 1.99 -5.77
N ARG A 226 5.85 0.96 -5.68
CA ARG A 226 5.36 0.38 -4.42
C ARG A 226 6.51 -0.16 -3.56
N ARG A 227 7.40 -0.97 -4.15
CA ARG A 227 8.60 -1.48 -3.47
C ARG A 227 9.45 -0.35 -2.88
N LEU A 228 9.77 0.65 -3.69
CA LEU A 228 10.60 1.78 -3.27
C LEU A 228 9.96 2.55 -2.09
N ALA A 229 8.64 2.74 -2.12
CA ALA A 229 7.93 3.35 -1.00
C ALA A 229 8.05 2.51 0.28
N ILE A 230 7.83 1.20 0.21
CA ILE A 230 7.99 0.30 1.36
C ILE A 230 9.41 0.36 1.93
N ASN A 231 10.42 0.25 1.06
CA ASN A 231 11.83 0.27 1.47
C ASN A 231 12.19 1.57 2.20
N ARG A 232 11.69 2.73 1.75
CA ARG A 232 11.96 4.03 2.38
C ARG A 232 11.46 4.10 3.83
N VAL A 233 10.38 3.40 4.17
CA VAL A 233 9.85 3.35 5.53
C VAL A 233 10.67 2.40 6.39
N LEU A 234 10.98 1.21 5.88
CA LEU A 234 11.64 0.16 6.65
C LEU A 234 13.13 0.47 6.89
N LEU A 235 13.87 0.93 5.88
CA LEU A 235 15.30 1.28 6.01
C LEU A 235 15.52 2.42 7.01
N LYS A 236 14.65 3.45 7.05
CA LYS A 236 14.78 4.55 8.02
C LYS A 236 14.61 4.06 9.47
N ARG A 237 13.80 3.02 9.69
CA ARG A 237 13.48 2.50 11.03
C ARG A 237 14.49 1.45 11.52
N GLU A 238 15.31 0.90 10.63
CA GLU A 238 16.46 0.05 10.96
C GLU A 238 17.70 0.86 11.39
N VAL A 239 17.75 2.15 11.07
CA VAL A 239 18.88 3.05 11.44
C VAL A 239 18.64 3.73 12.81
N ILE A 240 17.41 3.70 13.34
CA ILE A 240 17.03 4.38 14.60
C ILE A 240 16.95 3.39 15.79
N ASN A 241 16.97 2.08 15.52
CA ASN A 241 17.03 1.02 16.54
C ASN A 241 18.40 0.34 16.49
#